data_AF-A0A8T4FP37-F1
#
_entry.id   AF-A0A8T4FP37-F1
#
_cell.length_a   1.000
_cell.length_b   1.000
_cell.length_c   1.000
_cell.angle_alpha   90.00
_cell.angle_beta   90.00
_cell.angle_gamma   90.00
#
_symmetry.space_group_name_H-M   'P 1'
#
loop_
_entity.id
_entity.type
_entity.pdbx_description
1 polymer ?
#
loop_
_entity_poly.entity_id
_entity_poly.type
_entity_poly.pdbx_seq_one_letter_code
_entity_poly.pdbx_strand_id
1 'polypeptide(L)'
;MYGERVDVALPKIPRDEDIMIIVGAEKVPIEVYQAADFNVSVGNQPHSEIAALAIFLDRFTEGQALYADRGGMLTVVPNERGKTVVDLSK
;
A
#
# COMPACT_ATOMS: atom_id res chain seq x y z
N MET A 1 -1.54 13.22 8.03
CA MET A 1 -1.80 14.23 6.99
C MET A 1 -3.29 14.59 6.97
N TYR A 2 -3.77 15.34 5.97
CA TYR A 2 -5.04 16.09 6.00
C TYR A 2 -6.33 15.28 5.74
N GLY A 3 -6.24 14.05 5.24
CA GLY A 3 -7.41 13.22 4.88
C GLY A 3 -8.15 12.58 6.07
N GLU A 4 -9.23 11.86 5.77
CA GLU A 4 -9.94 11.01 6.73
C GLU A 4 -9.02 9.87 7.19
N ARG A 5 -9.07 9.53 8.48
CA ARG A 5 -8.19 8.48 9.01
C ARG A 5 -8.44 7.16 8.27
N VAL A 6 -7.35 6.46 7.95
CA VAL A 6 -7.36 5.22 7.17
C VAL A 6 -8.30 4.15 7.74
N ASP A 7 -8.45 4.03 9.06
CA ASP A 7 -9.36 3.07 9.70
C ASP A 7 -10.85 3.41 9.49
N VAL A 8 -11.18 4.68 9.26
CA VAL A 8 -12.54 5.14 8.98
C VAL A 8 -12.85 5.11 7.48
N ALA A 9 -11.86 5.42 6.64
CA ALA A 9 -12.03 5.46 5.20
C ALA A 9 -12.05 4.06 4.56
N LEU A 10 -11.20 3.13 5.01
CA LEU A 10 -11.04 1.81 4.38
C LEU A 10 -12.34 1.01 4.17
N PRO A 11 -13.28 0.95 5.13
CA PRO A 11 -14.54 0.24 4.94
C PRO A 11 -15.45 0.84 3.85
N LYS A 12 -15.19 2.08 3.43
CA LYS A 12 -15.96 2.79 2.40
C LYS A 12 -15.38 2.63 1.01
N ILE A 13 -14.11 2.20 0.89
CA ILE A 13 -13.42 2.04 -0.39
C ILE A 13 -13.87 0.71 -1.02
N PRO A 14 -14.36 0.72 -2.28
CA PRO A 14 -14.83 -0.50 -2.96
C PRO A 14 -13.71 -1.51 -3.12
N ARG A 15 -14.07 -2.80 -3.08
CA ARG A 15 -13.13 -3.94 -3.16
C ARG A 15 -13.28 -4.75 -4.45
N ASP A 16 -14.38 -4.53 -5.14
CA ASP A 16 -14.84 -5.19 -6.35
C ASP A 16 -14.66 -4.33 -7.61
N GLU A 17 -13.98 -3.19 -7.47
CA GLU A 17 -13.68 -2.25 -8.55
C GLU A 17 -12.17 -1.95 -8.62
N ASP A 18 -11.71 -1.47 -9.77
CA ASP A 18 -10.34 -0.99 -9.93
C ASP A 18 -10.13 0.31 -9.14
N ILE A 19 -9.04 0.38 -8.37
CA ILE A 19 -8.69 1.55 -7.58
C ILE A 19 -7.39 2.20 -8.08
N MET A 20 -7.35 3.54 -8.08
CA MET A 20 -6.15 4.32 -8.32
C MET A 20 -5.70 4.98 -7.01
N ILE A 21 -4.48 4.69 -6.58
CA ILE A 21 -3.89 5.31 -5.39
C ILE A 21 -2.93 6.41 -5.84
N ILE A 22 -3.20 7.64 -5.40
CA ILE A 22 -2.34 8.80 -5.65
C ILE A 22 -1.54 9.08 -4.38
N VAL A 23 -0.22 9.17 -4.51
CA VAL A 23 0.67 9.64 -3.46
C VAL A 23 1.47 10.83 -3.96
N GLY A 24 1.61 11.86 -3.12
CA GLY A 24 2.34 13.08 -3.46
C GLY A 24 3.70 13.15 -2.76
N ALA A 25 4.65 13.89 -3.35
CA ALA A 25 5.96 14.15 -2.75
C ALA A 25 5.99 15.47 -1.97
N GLU A 26 6.05 16.62 -2.65
CA GLU A 26 6.30 17.90 -1.99
C GLU A 26 5.01 18.68 -1.65
N LYS A 27 4.21 19.02 -2.66
CA LYS A 27 2.92 19.70 -2.46
C LYS A 27 1.89 19.17 -3.44
N VAL A 28 0.83 18.57 -2.91
CA VAL A 28 -0.29 18.08 -3.71
C VAL A 28 -1.21 19.25 -4.08
N PRO A 29 -1.49 19.49 -5.37
CA PRO A 29 -2.44 20.52 -5.82
C PRO A 29 -3.85 20.29 -5.29
N ILE A 30 -4.64 21.36 -5.09
CA ILE A 30 -5.98 21.27 -4.51
C ILE A 30 -6.96 20.50 -5.41
N GLU A 31 -6.74 20.55 -6.72
CA GLU A 31 -7.54 19.87 -7.73
C GLU A 31 -7.50 18.35 -7.55
N VAL A 32 -6.38 17.81 -7.06
CA VAL A 32 -6.25 16.38 -6.74
C VAL A 32 -7.14 16.01 -5.56
N TYR A 33 -7.18 16.85 -4.52
CA TYR A 33 -8.07 16.63 -3.38
C TYR A 33 -9.54 16.67 -3.79
N GLN A 34 -9.90 17.54 -4.73
CA GLN A 34 -11.28 17.70 -5.21
C GLN A 34 -11.70 16.59 -6.18
N ALA A 35 -10.75 16.06 -6.96
CA ALA A 35 -11.01 14.98 -7.92
C ALA A 35 -11.04 13.58 -7.28
N ALA A 36 -10.36 13.39 -6.15
CA ALA A 36 -10.31 12.09 -5.48
C ALA A 36 -11.64 11.75 -4.77
N ASP A 37 -12.16 10.53 -5.00
CA ASP A 37 -13.33 10.00 -4.29
C ASP A 37 -13.07 9.88 -2.77
N PHE A 38 -11.83 9.58 -2.40
CA PHE A 38 -11.39 9.45 -1.01
C PHE A 38 -10.08 10.19 -0.78
N ASN A 39 -10.07 11.07 0.21
CA ASN A 39 -8.85 11.66 0.75
C ASN A 39 -8.50 10.95 2.06
N VAL A 40 -7.46 10.11 2.04
CA VAL A 40 -7.11 9.21 3.15
C VAL A 40 -5.83 9.67 3.86
N SER A 41 -5.82 9.59 5.19
CA SER A 41 -4.68 9.90 6.05
C SER A 41 -4.19 8.65 6.78
N VAL A 42 -2.94 8.28 6.53
CA VAL A 42 -2.24 7.20 7.25
C VAL A 42 -1.54 7.80 8.47
N GLY A 43 -2.31 8.13 9.50
CA GLY A 43 -1.82 8.86 10.66
C GLY A 43 -1.63 10.35 10.37
N ASN A 44 -1.62 11.17 11.42
CA ASN A 44 -1.77 12.63 11.27
C ASN A 44 -0.47 13.42 11.26
N GLN A 45 0.67 12.76 11.43
CA GLN A 45 1.99 13.40 11.37
C GLN A 45 2.53 13.46 9.92
N PRO A 46 3.41 14.42 9.60
CA PRO A 46 4.11 14.42 8.33
C PRO A 46 5.14 13.28 8.28
N HIS A 47 5.12 12.47 7.23
CA HIS A 47 6.05 11.37 6.99
C HIS A 47 6.10 11.03 5.49
N SER A 48 6.82 9.98 5.13
CA SER A 48 6.97 9.55 3.73
C SER A 48 5.67 9.02 3.13
N GLU A 49 5.46 9.39 1.87
CA GLU A 49 4.53 8.85 0.90
C GLU A 49 4.70 7.35 0.67
N ILE A 50 5.93 6.83 0.72
CA ILE A 50 6.21 5.39 0.58
C ILE A 50 5.70 4.64 1.82
N ALA A 51 5.90 5.20 3.01
CA ALA A 51 5.37 4.63 4.24
C ALA A 51 3.83 4.67 4.26
N ALA A 52 3.23 5.77 3.78
CA ALA A 52 1.78 5.89 3.64
C ALA A 52 1.23 4.80 2.72
N LEU A 53 1.83 4.62 1.53
CA LEU A 53 1.42 3.61 0.56
C LEU A 53 1.54 2.19 1.12
N ALA A 54 2.68 1.86 1.74
CA ALA A 54 2.92 0.55 2.31
C ALA A 54 1.88 0.18 3.38
N ILE A 55 1.62 1.07 4.34
CA ILE A 55 0.63 0.83 5.41
C ILE A 55 -0.79 0.81 4.85
N PHE A 56 -1.11 1.67 3.86
CA PHE A 56 -2.42 1.64 3.22
C PHE A 56 -2.67 0.30 2.54
N LEU A 57 -1.72 -0.17 1.72
CA LEU A 57 -1.82 -1.46 1.02
C LEU A 57 -1.84 -2.64 1.98
N ASP A 58 -1.04 -2.62 3.05
CA ASP A 58 -1.05 -3.64 4.10
C ASP A 58 -2.45 -3.77 4.72
N ARG A 59 -3.06 -2.64 5.12
CA ARG A 59 -4.41 -2.65 5.69
C ARG A 59 -5.50 -2.97 4.66
N PHE A 60 -5.36 -2.48 3.43
CA PHE A 60 -6.32 -2.74 2.37
C PHE A 60 -6.30 -4.24 2.01
N THR A 61 -5.13 -4.85 1.88
CA THR A 61 -4.99 -6.26 1.51
C THR A 61 -5.00 -7.21 2.71
N GLU A 62 -5.27 -6.70 3.92
CA GLU A 62 -5.28 -7.48 5.16
C GLU A 62 -3.98 -8.29 5.37
N GLY A 63 -2.85 -7.68 5.00
CA GLY A 63 -1.51 -8.27 5.04
C GLY A 63 -1.24 -9.37 3.99
N GLN A 64 -2.24 -9.80 3.23
CA GLN A 64 -2.11 -10.92 2.29
C GLN A 64 -1.11 -10.63 1.16
N ALA A 65 -1.00 -9.35 0.73
CA ALA A 65 -0.12 -8.98 -0.37
C ALA A 65 1.38 -9.16 -0.07
N LEU A 66 1.78 -9.19 1.21
CA LEU A 66 3.18 -9.39 1.64
C LEU A 66 3.68 -10.82 1.38
N TYR A 67 2.77 -11.79 1.44
CA TYR A 67 3.10 -13.21 1.32
C TYR A 67 2.54 -13.84 0.04
N ALA A 68 1.83 -13.06 -0.76
CA ALA A 68 1.31 -13.49 -2.06
C ALA A 68 2.45 -13.85 -3.01
N ASP A 69 2.44 -15.09 -3.51
CA ASP A 69 3.34 -15.51 -4.58
C ASP A 69 3.04 -14.71 -5.85
N ARG A 70 4.11 -14.26 -6.51
CA ARG A 70 4.06 -13.48 -7.75
C ARG A 70 4.50 -14.30 -8.96
N GLY A 71 4.73 -15.61 -8.81
CA GLY A 71 5.13 -16.49 -9.91
C GLY A 71 6.50 -16.13 -10.49
N GLY A 72 7.39 -15.60 -9.65
CA GLY A 72 8.75 -15.26 -10.07
C GLY A 72 9.61 -16.52 -10.29
N MET A 73 10.59 -16.43 -11.19
CA MET A 73 11.56 -17.53 -11.38
C MET A 73 12.44 -17.79 -10.15
N LEU A 74 12.59 -16.78 -9.28
CA LEU A 74 13.35 -16.88 -8.04
C LEU A 74 12.44 -16.58 -6.85
N THR A 75 12.52 -17.41 -5.81
CA THR A 75 11.82 -17.20 -4.53
C THR A 75 12.81 -17.18 -3.39
N VAL A 76 12.73 -16.14 -2.55
CA VAL A 76 13.50 -16.05 -1.30
C VAL A 76 12.79 -16.87 -0.23
N VAL A 77 13.51 -17.79 0.42
CA VAL A 77 12.99 -18.58 1.55
C VAL A 77 13.40 -17.87 2.86
N PRO A 78 12.44 -17.43 3.70
CA PRO A 78 12.74 -16.79 4.97
C PRO A 78 13.51 -17.73 5.90
N ASN A 79 14.63 -17.24 6.45
CA ASN A 79 15.47 -17.98 7.40
C ASN A 79 15.96 -17.02 8.50
N GLU A 80 16.01 -17.48 9.76
CA GLU A 80 16.38 -16.64 10.91
C GLU A 80 17.77 -16.00 10.75
N ARG A 81 18.74 -16.76 10.23
CA ARG A 81 20.17 -16.37 10.16
C ARG A 81 20.82 -16.83 8.87
N GLY A 82 20.18 -16.56 7.73
CA GLY A 82 20.71 -16.99 6.43
C GLY A 82 20.10 -16.25 5.25
N LYS A 83 20.57 -16.61 4.06
CA LYS A 83 20.04 -16.12 2.79
C LYS A 83 19.86 -17.33 1.88
N THR A 84 18.62 -17.72 1.62
CA THR A 84 18.31 -18.85 0.74
C THR A 84 17.39 -18.38 -0.36
N VAL A 85 17.73 -18.73 -1.60
CA VAL A 85 16.98 -18.43 -2.80
C VAL A 85 16.83 -19.73 -3.58
N VAL A 86 15.62 -20.03 -4.03
CA VAL A 86 15.31 -21.20 -4.87
C VAL A 86 14.99 -20.72 -6.28
N ASP A 87 15.54 -21.43 -7.26
CA ASP A 87 15.23 -21.24 -8.67
C ASP A 87 14.11 -22.21 -9.09
N LEU A 88 12.99 -21.65 -9.53
CA LEU A 88 11.76 -22.33 -9.95
C LEU A 88 11.65 -22.49 -11.47
N SER A 89 12.70 -22.18 -12.23
CA SER A 89 12.72 -22.30 -13.70
C SER A 89 12.80 -23.75 -14.24
N LYS A 90 12.76 -24.77 -13.36
CA LYS A 90 12.89 -26.19 -13.70
C LYS A 90 11.56 -26.92 -13.83
#